data_AF-A0A9W8YA05-F1
#
_entry.id   AF-A0A9W8YA05-F1
#
_cell.length_a   1.000
_cell.length_b   1.000
_cell.length_c   1.000
_cell.angle_alpha   90.00
_cell.angle_beta   90.00
_cell.angle_gamma   90.00
#
_symmetry.space_group_name_H-M   'P 1'
#
loop_
_entity.id
_entity.type
_entity.pdbx_description
1 polymer ?
#
loop_
_entity_poly.entity_id
_entity_poly.type
_entity_poly.pdbx_seq_one_letter_code
_entity_poly.pdbx_strand_id
1 'polypeptide(L)'
;MVSRALSMGLRGWQLICAIIVTGLMGNNVSRANHGTTSIVNYSLFVGAWWLFTLLYFLPTSFIEKFSIPVVDLALDGLSVLFGFCAAVALPAYLGAHSCSNSNYTDHNKVTNSSGNTERNCRQAQATTAFLWFGWAAFVASLLFSFMSGRGSGVNMRGGIRRGGPSMSQV
;
A
#
# COMPACT_ATOMS: atom_id res chain seq x y z
N MET A 1 5.02 -24.64 -1.84
CA MET A 1 5.56 -23.58 -2.71
C MET A 1 4.39 -22.81 -3.30
N VAL A 2 3.85 -21.80 -2.61
CA VAL A 2 3.13 -20.72 -3.31
C VAL A 2 4.12 -20.23 -4.36
N SER A 3 3.75 -20.23 -5.64
CA SER A 3 4.73 -20.05 -6.71
C SER A 3 5.48 -18.75 -6.47
N ARG A 4 6.81 -18.79 -6.33
CA ARG A 4 7.62 -17.57 -6.14
C ARG A 4 7.28 -16.52 -7.21
N ALA A 5 6.90 -16.98 -8.40
CA ALA A 5 6.34 -16.18 -9.49
C ALA A 5 5.09 -15.37 -9.09
N LEU A 6 4.12 -15.97 -8.38
CA LEU A 6 2.93 -15.26 -7.92
C LEU A 6 3.27 -14.18 -6.88
N SER A 7 4.14 -14.50 -5.92
CA SER A 7 4.60 -13.52 -4.92
C SER A 7 5.34 -12.36 -5.59
N MET A 8 6.27 -12.63 -6.51
CA MET A 8 6.97 -11.59 -7.26
C MET A 8 6.03 -10.77 -8.13
N GLY A 9 5.05 -11.40 -8.79
CA GLY A 9 4.04 -10.71 -9.58
C GLY A 9 3.19 -9.75 -8.74
N LEU A 10 2.78 -10.18 -7.55
CA LEU A 10 2.06 -9.33 -6.59
C LEU A 10 2.90 -8.14 -6.12
N ARG A 11 4.18 -8.36 -5.78
CA ARG A 11 5.10 -7.26 -5.40
C ARG A 11 5.31 -6.27 -6.55
N GLY A 12 5.47 -6.75 -7.78
CA GLY A 12 5.57 -5.91 -8.96
C GLY A 12 4.32 -5.07 -9.20
N TRP A 13 3.14 -5.67 -9.04
CA TRP A 13 1.87 -4.95 -9.17
C TRP A 13 1.66 -3.92 -8.07
N GLN A 14 2.02 -4.25 -6.82
CA GLN A 14 2.02 -3.30 -5.69
C GLN A 14 2.93 -2.10 -5.99
N LEU A 15 4.11 -2.33 -6.57
CA LEU A 15 5.05 -1.27 -6.94
C LEU A 15 4.46 -0.34 -7.99
N ILE A 16 3.83 -0.87 -9.03
CA ILE A 16 3.17 -0.06 -10.05
C ILE A 16 2.08 0.81 -9.41
N CYS A 17 1.22 0.21 -8.57
CA CYS A 17 0.16 0.96 -7.88
C CYS A 17 0.74 2.05 -6.96
N ALA A 18 1.79 1.74 -6.20
CA ALA A 18 2.44 2.69 -5.29
C ALA A 18 3.07 3.88 -6.02
N ILE A 19 3.75 3.63 -7.15
CA ILE A 19 4.33 4.68 -8.00
C ILE A 19 3.22 5.57 -8.57
N ILE A 20 2.14 4.98 -9.08
CA ILE A 20 1.05 5.75 -9.68
C ILE A 20 0.32 6.60 -8.62
N VAL A 21 -0.03 6.04 -7.47
CA VAL A 21 -0.69 6.78 -6.38
C VAL A 21 0.20 7.94 -5.92
N THR A 22 1.48 7.68 -5.69
CA THR A 22 2.43 8.71 -5.24
C THR A 22 2.63 9.78 -6.31
N GLY A 23 2.77 9.41 -7.57
CA GLY A 23 2.98 10.35 -8.68
C GLY A 23 1.77 11.24 -8.93
N LEU A 24 0.56 10.67 -8.92
CA LEU A 24 -0.68 11.43 -9.14
C LEU A 24 -0.96 12.38 -7.97
N MET A 25 -0.89 11.90 -6.72
CA MET A 25 -1.12 12.74 -5.54
C MET A 25 0.00 13.75 -5.34
N GLY A 26 1.26 13.39 -5.60
CA GLY A 26 2.40 14.29 -5.54
C GLY A 26 2.30 15.42 -6.56
N ASN A 27 1.83 15.12 -7.79
CA ASN A 27 1.56 16.16 -8.78
C ASN A 27 0.39 17.08 -8.39
N ASN A 28 -0.63 16.58 -7.66
CA ASN A 28 -1.69 17.44 -7.11
C ASN A 28 -1.13 18.42 -6.07
N VAL A 29 -0.30 17.93 -5.14
CA VAL A 29 0.34 18.75 -4.10
C VAL A 29 1.31 19.77 -4.72
N SER A 30 2.13 19.37 -5.69
CA SER A 30 3.10 20.25 -6.34
C SER A 30 2.47 21.41 -7.10
N ARG A 31 1.19 21.30 -7.51
CA ARG A 31 0.46 22.33 -8.25
C ARG A 31 -0.52 23.12 -7.38
N ALA A 32 -0.52 22.88 -6.07
CA ALA A 32 -1.48 23.50 -5.18
C ALA A 32 -1.10 24.96 -4.88
N ASN A 33 -2.06 25.88 -5.03
CA ASN A 33 -1.82 27.32 -4.84
C ASN A 33 -2.15 27.81 -3.43
N HIS A 34 -3.14 27.19 -2.77
CA HIS A 34 -3.63 27.60 -1.43
C HIS A 34 -3.58 26.42 -0.43
N GLY A 35 -2.68 25.47 -0.66
CA GLY A 35 -2.62 24.21 0.06
C GLY A 35 -3.58 23.14 -0.48
N THR A 36 -3.48 21.94 0.10
CA THR A 36 -4.27 20.75 -0.29
C THR A 36 -5.12 20.28 0.88
N THR A 37 -6.25 19.63 0.56
CA THR A 37 -7.08 19.00 1.59
C THR A 37 -6.31 17.85 2.25
N SER A 38 -6.52 17.64 3.56
CA SER A 38 -5.84 16.59 4.34
C SER A 38 -5.96 15.20 3.72
N ILE A 39 -7.06 14.89 3.00
CA ILE A 39 -7.24 13.59 2.34
C ILE A 39 -6.24 13.36 1.20
N VAL A 40 -5.89 14.42 0.44
CA VAL A 40 -4.89 14.34 -0.64
C VAL A 40 -3.52 14.03 -0.04
N ASN A 41 -3.17 14.70 1.06
CA ASN A 41 -1.91 14.47 1.77
C ASN A 41 -1.86 13.08 2.41
N TYR A 42 -2.97 12.59 2.94
CA TYR A 42 -3.07 11.23 3.46
C TYR A 42 -2.92 10.18 2.35
N SER A 43 -3.57 10.35 1.19
CA SER A 43 -3.39 9.47 0.05
C SER A 43 -1.95 9.48 -0.49
N LEU A 44 -1.28 10.63 -0.47
CA LEU A 44 0.14 10.72 -0.78
C LEU A 44 1.00 9.95 0.23
N PHE A 45 0.73 10.09 1.53
CA PHE A 45 1.39 9.32 2.58
C PHE A 45 1.23 7.81 2.37
N VAL A 46 0.03 7.33 2.02
CA VAL A 46 -0.19 5.91 1.74
C VAL A 46 0.65 5.42 0.56
N GLY A 47 0.70 6.19 -0.53
CA GLY A 47 1.58 5.86 -1.67
C GLY A 47 3.06 5.79 -1.27
N ALA A 48 3.54 6.78 -0.51
CA ALA A 48 4.91 6.81 -0.01
C ALA A 48 5.21 5.67 0.97
N TRP A 49 4.25 5.33 1.85
CA TRP A 49 4.34 4.19 2.76
C TRP A 49 4.46 2.88 1.98
N TRP A 50 3.65 2.67 0.94
CA TRP A 50 3.78 1.49 0.09
C TRP A 50 5.14 1.41 -0.58
N LEU A 51 5.67 2.50 -1.12
CA LEU A 51 7.03 2.53 -1.68
C LEU A 51 8.09 2.18 -0.63
N PHE A 52 7.96 2.71 0.59
CA PHE A 52 8.85 2.39 1.70
C PHE A 52 8.81 0.90 2.06
N THR A 53 7.61 0.30 2.19
CA THR A 53 7.49 -1.13 2.46
C THR A 53 8.06 -2.00 1.35
N LEU A 54 7.88 -1.59 0.08
CA LEU A 54 8.41 -2.31 -1.07
C LEU A 54 9.93 -2.23 -1.19
N LEU A 55 10.56 -1.17 -0.69
CA LEU A 55 12.01 -1.06 -0.61
C LEU A 55 12.60 -2.17 0.27
N TYR A 56 11.87 -2.58 1.32
CA TYR A 56 12.20 -3.75 2.12
C TYR A 56 11.78 -5.08 1.46
N PHE A 57 10.60 -5.15 0.83
CA PHE A 57 10.12 -6.41 0.24
C PHE A 57 10.85 -6.87 -1.03
N LEU A 58 11.41 -5.94 -1.83
CA LEU A 58 12.16 -6.29 -3.03
C LEU A 58 13.40 -7.15 -2.73
N PRO A 59 14.35 -6.74 -1.86
CA PRO A 59 15.52 -7.55 -1.55
C PRO A 59 15.17 -8.85 -0.81
N THR A 60 14.16 -8.85 0.07
CA THR A 60 13.73 -10.08 0.77
C THR A 60 13.10 -11.10 -0.19
N SER A 61 12.56 -10.66 -1.33
CA SER A 61 12.06 -11.55 -2.38
C SER A 61 13.18 -12.30 -3.12
N PHE A 62 14.40 -11.76 -3.16
CA PHE A 62 15.57 -12.43 -3.77
C PHE A 62 16.42 -13.19 -2.76
N ILE A 63 16.46 -12.71 -1.51
CA ILE A 63 17.34 -13.25 -0.47
C ILE A 63 16.51 -13.55 0.79
N GLU A 64 16.05 -14.80 0.91
CA GLU A 64 15.20 -15.26 2.02
C GLU A 64 15.86 -15.09 3.40
N LYS A 65 17.20 -15.00 3.48
CA LYS A 65 17.94 -14.79 4.73
C LYS A 65 17.64 -13.44 5.42
N PHE A 66 17.18 -12.44 4.68
CA PHE A 66 16.85 -11.13 5.24
C PHE A 66 15.38 -10.99 5.67
N SER A 67 14.53 -11.98 5.35
CA SER A 67 13.10 -11.93 5.73
C SER A 67 12.95 -12.24 7.21
N ILE A 68 12.41 -11.27 7.95
CA ILE A 68 11.95 -11.44 9.33
C ILE A 68 10.42 -11.55 9.28
N PRO A 69 9.83 -12.74 9.49
CA PRO A 69 8.40 -12.98 9.24
C PRO A 69 7.45 -12.02 9.97
N VAL A 70 7.81 -11.60 11.18
CA VAL A 70 7.02 -10.64 11.97
C VAL A 70 7.03 -9.25 11.33
N VAL A 71 8.16 -8.81 10.79
CA VAL A 71 8.30 -7.52 10.11
C VAL A 71 7.51 -7.54 8.80
N ASP A 72 7.61 -8.63 8.05
CA ASP A 72 6.88 -8.80 6.78
C ASP A 72 5.36 -8.74 7.01
N LEU A 73 4.86 -9.45 8.03
CA LEU A 73 3.44 -9.42 8.41
C LEU A 73 3.00 -8.03 8.89
N ALA A 74 3.83 -7.35 9.69
CA ALA A 74 3.51 -6.01 10.19
C ALA A 74 3.45 -4.99 9.05
N LEU A 75 4.44 -4.98 8.15
CA LEU A 75 4.49 -4.06 7.03
C LEU A 75 3.33 -4.29 6.04
N ASP A 76 3.02 -5.55 5.69
CA ASP A 76 1.87 -5.85 4.84
C ASP A 76 0.55 -5.49 5.56
N GLY A 77 0.44 -5.78 6.86
CA GLY A 77 -0.75 -5.47 7.67
C GLY A 77 -1.02 -3.95 7.78
N LEU A 78 0.01 -3.15 8.06
CA LEU A 78 -0.09 -1.69 8.09
C LEU A 78 -0.41 -1.14 6.69
N SER A 79 0.20 -1.68 5.63
CA SER A 79 -0.10 -1.29 4.24
C SER A 79 -1.55 -1.55 3.84
N VAL A 80 -2.13 -2.67 4.29
CA VAL A 80 -3.56 -2.98 4.11
C VAL A 80 -4.42 -1.99 4.88
N LEU A 81 -4.09 -1.70 6.15
CA LEU A 81 -4.87 -0.81 7.01
C LEU A 81 -4.88 0.62 6.46
N PHE A 82 -3.72 1.21 6.21
CA PHE A 82 -3.62 2.57 5.66
C PHE A 82 -4.21 2.66 4.25
N GLY A 83 -3.94 1.65 3.41
CA GLY A 83 -4.52 1.52 2.08
C GLY A 83 -6.05 1.55 2.11
N PHE A 84 -6.66 0.79 3.01
CA PHE A 84 -8.12 0.72 3.15
C PHE A 84 -8.70 2.08 3.53
N CYS A 85 -8.13 2.73 4.55
CA CYS A 85 -8.57 4.04 4.99
C CYS A 85 -8.52 5.08 3.85
N ALA A 86 -7.44 5.10 3.06
CA ALA A 86 -7.33 6.02 1.93
C ALA A 86 -8.30 5.67 0.79
N ALA A 87 -8.45 4.38 0.47
CA ALA A 87 -9.32 3.89 -0.60
C ALA A 87 -10.80 4.15 -0.32
N VAL A 88 -11.22 4.23 0.94
CA VAL A 88 -12.58 4.59 1.35
C VAL A 88 -12.75 6.10 1.50
N ALA A 89 -11.80 6.79 2.14
CA ALA A 89 -11.94 8.20 2.43
C ALA A 89 -11.82 9.09 1.18
N LEU A 90 -10.89 8.81 0.25
CA LEU A 90 -10.72 9.62 -0.96
C LEU A 90 -12.01 9.70 -1.82
N PRO A 91 -12.68 8.59 -2.17
CA PRO A 91 -13.94 8.67 -2.91
C PRO A 91 -15.08 9.29 -2.11
N ALA A 92 -15.11 9.12 -0.78
CA ALA A 92 -16.14 9.74 0.06
C ALA A 92 -16.06 11.28 0.04
N TYR A 93 -14.84 11.84 0.03
CA TYR A 93 -14.63 13.28 -0.12
C TYR A 93 -14.80 13.75 -1.58
N LEU A 94 -14.49 12.90 -2.55
CA LEU A 94 -14.59 13.26 -3.96
C LEU A 94 -16.05 13.27 -4.43
N GLY A 95 -16.89 12.31 -4.01
CA GLY A 95 -18.29 12.23 -4.47
C GLY A 95 -18.45 11.92 -5.96
N ALA A 96 -17.39 11.40 -6.60
CA ALA A 96 -17.28 10.90 -7.98
C ALA A 96 -18.34 11.42 -8.97
N HIS A 97 -18.14 12.64 -9.48
CA HIS A 97 -18.95 13.22 -10.55
C HIS A 97 -18.14 13.40 -11.85
N SER A 98 -18.80 13.83 -12.93
CA SER A 98 -18.09 14.18 -14.18
C SER A 98 -17.09 15.32 -13.93
N CYS A 99 -15.82 15.07 -14.28
CA CYS A 99 -14.75 16.08 -14.21
C CYS A 99 -14.91 17.21 -15.23
N SER A 100 -15.82 17.09 -16.21
CA SER A 100 -16.15 18.17 -17.15
C SER A 100 -17.11 19.21 -16.58
N ASN A 101 -17.69 18.96 -15.40
CA ASN A 101 -18.57 19.91 -14.73
C ASN A 101 -17.74 20.87 -13.86
N SER A 102 -17.51 22.08 -14.37
CA SER A 102 -16.76 23.14 -13.69
C SER A 102 -17.35 23.50 -12.33
N ASN A 103 -18.67 23.53 -12.21
CA ASN A 103 -19.34 23.84 -10.94
C ASN A 103 -18.93 22.83 -9.84
N TYR A 104 -18.89 21.53 -10.18
CA TYR A 104 -18.45 20.48 -9.27
C TYR A 104 -16.96 20.59 -8.95
N THR A 105 -16.10 20.79 -9.96
CA THR A 105 -14.65 20.80 -9.76
C THR A 105 -14.17 22.04 -8.98
N ASP A 106 -14.91 23.13 -9.02
CA ASP A 106 -14.55 24.37 -8.33
C ASP A 106 -15.12 24.42 -6.89
N HIS A 107 -16.26 23.79 -6.62
CA HIS A 107 -16.84 23.73 -5.27
C HIS A 107 -16.29 22.57 -4.43
N ASN A 108 -15.67 21.57 -5.05
CA ASN A 108 -15.10 20.43 -4.33
C ASN A 108 -13.68 20.74 -3.80
N LYS A 109 -13.51 20.52 -2.49
CA LYS A 109 -12.27 20.79 -1.73
C LYS A 109 -11.09 19.94 -2.21
N VAL A 110 -11.35 18.76 -2.78
CA VAL A 110 -10.32 17.85 -3.30
C VAL A 110 -9.78 18.32 -4.65
N THR A 111 -10.62 18.95 -5.48
CA THR A 111 -10.28 19.31 -6.86
C THR A 111 -9.83 20.76 -7.00
N ASN A 112 -10.32 21.67 -6.15
CA ASN A 112 -10.03 23.10 -6.16
C ASN A 112 -8.68 23.50 -5.51
N SER A 113 -7.68 22.61 -5.53
CA SER A 113 -6.34 22.95 -5.02
C SER A 113 -5.49 23.74 -6.02
N SER A 114 -5.78 23.65 -7.33
CA SER A 114 -5.03 24.33 -8.40
C SER A 114 -5.96 24.94 -9.43
N GLY A 115 -5.47 25.90 -10.23
CA GLY A 115 -6.25 26.54 -11.29
C GLY A 115 -6.73 25.62 -12.43
N ASN A 116 -6.29 24.35 -12.49
CA ASN A 116 -6.85 23.35 -13.40
C ASN A 116 -7.55 22.25 -12.58
N THR A 117 -8.81 22.53 -12.23
CA THR A 117 -9.63 21.70 -11.34
C THR A 117 -10.09 20.40 -12.01
N GLU A 118 -10.30 20.41 -13.34
CA GLU A 118 -10.57 19.21 -14.14
C GLU A 118 -9.42 18.19 -14.04
N ARG A 119 -8.17 18.63 -14.24
CA ARG A 119 -7.01 17.73 -14.15
C ARG A 119 -6.91 17.09 -12.77
N ASN A 120 -7.13 17.88 -11.71
CA ASN A 120 -7.09 17.38 -10.33
C ASN A 120 -8.20 16.34 -10.09
N CYS A 121 -9.40 16.57 -10.61
CA CYS A 121 -10.50 15.60 -10.56
C CYS A 121 -10.13 14.27 -11.22
N ARG A 122 -9.60 14.30 -12.45
CA ARG A 122 -9.20 13.08 -13.17
C ARG A 122 -8.10 12.33 -12.43
N GLN A 123 -7.14 13.05 -11.85
CA GLN A 123 -6.07 12.45 -11.05
C GLN A 123 -6.59 11.83 -9.74
N ALA A 124 -7.53 12.48 -9.05
CA ALA A 124 -8.15 11.94 -7.84
C ALA A 124 -8.99 10.69 -8.11
N GLN A 125 -9.75 10.67 -9.22
CA GLN A 125 -10.49 9.47 -9.64
C GLN A 125 -9.56 8.32 -10.02
N ALA A 126 -8.52 8.59 -10.81
CA ALA A 126 -7.52 7.59 -11.15
C ALA A 126 -6.83 7.03 -9.89
N THR A 127 -6.45 7.91 -8.96
CA THR A 127 -5.83 7.49 -7.70
C THR A 127 -6.76 6.62 -6.88
N THR A 128 -8.06 6.92 -6.84
CA THR A 128 -9.06 6.08 -6.16
C THR A 128 -9.05 4.64 -6.70
N ALA A 129 -8.99 4.47 -8.02
CA ALA A 129 -8.92 3.14 -8.63
C ALA A 129 -7.62 2.41 -8.26
N PHE A 130 -6.47 3.07 -8.37
CA PHE A 130 -5.18 2.47 -8.03
C PHE A 130 -5.01 2.19 -6.53
N LEU A 131 -5.67 2.96 -5.65
CA LEU A 131 -5.73 2.65 -4.23
C LEU A 131 -6.47 1.33 -3.98
N TRP A 132 -7.60 1.09 -4.65
CA TRP A 132 -8.32 -0.19 -4.53
C TRP A 132 -7.54 -1.36 -5.14
N PHE A 133 -6.92 -1.18 -6.30
CA PHE A 133 -6.08 -2.22 -6.93
C PHE A 133 -4.84 -2.55 -6.09
N GLY A 134 -4.16 -1.54 -5.57
CA GLY A 134 -3.01 -1.72 -4.67
C GLY A 134 -3.43 -2.40 -3.38
N TRP A 135 -4.53 -1.95 -2.76
CA TRP A 135 -5.07 -2.54 -1.54
C TRP A 135 -5.40 -4.02 -1.71
N ALA A 136 -6.10 -4.40 -2.78
CA ALA A 136 -6.44 -5.80 -3.05
C ALA A 136 -5.18 -6.66 -3.20
N ALA A 137 -4.12 -6.13 -3.82
CA ALA A 137 -2.85 -6.82 -3.95
C ALA A 137 -2.11 -6.98 -2.60
N PHE A 138 -2.13 -5.96 -1.74
CA PHE A 138 -1.59 -6.06 -0.38
C PHE A 138 -2.37 -7.06 0.48
N VAL A 139 -3.70 -7.11 0.35
CA VAL A 139 -4.54 -8.12 1.01
C VAL A 139 -4.17 -9.53 0.53
N ALA A 140 -4.04 -9.73 -0.77
CA ALA A 140 -3.64 -11.02 -1.33
C ALA A 140 -2.26 -11.47 -0.79
N SER A 141 -1.27 -10.57 -0.77
CA SER A 141 0.05 -10.86 -0.19
C SER A 141 0.00 -11.19 1.29
N LEU A 142 -0.81 -10.46 2.07
CA LEU A 142 -0.99 -10.70 3.50
C LEU A 142 -1.62 -12.08 3.75
N LEU A 143 -2.68 -12.43 2.99
CA LEU A 143 -3.33 -13.73 3.08
C LEU A 143 -2.38 -14.87 2.72
N PHE A 144 -1.60 -14.73 1.65
CA PHE A 144 -0.62 -15.76 1.28
C PHE A 144 0.49 -15.93 2.32
N SER A 145 0.91 -14.84 2.95
CA SER A 145 1.91 -14.86 4.03
C SER A 145 1.35 -15.51 5.30
N PHE A 146 0.07 -15.29 5.60
CA PHE A 146 -0.62 -15.93 6.72
C PHE A 146 -0.85 -17.43 6.49
N MET A 147 -1.23 -17.82 5.26
CA MET A 147 -1.43 -19.22 4.88
C MET A 147 -0.12 -20.01 4.86
N SER A 148 0.97 -19.42 4.36
CA SER A 148 2.28 -20.07 4.33
C SER A 148 2.88 -20.24 5.74
N GLY A 149 2.68 -19.26 6.62
CA GLY A 149 3.07 -19.31 8.03
C GLY A 149 2.32 -20.36 8.87
N ARG A 150 1.16 -20.84 8.41
CA ARG A 150 0.38 -21.91 9.06
C ARG A 150 0.79 -23.34 8.65
N GLY A 151 1.39 -23.51 7.46
CA GLY A 151 1.75 -24.83 6.91
C GLY A 151 3.19 -25.28 7.19
N SER A 152 4.12 -24.34 7.37
CA SER A 152 5.40 -24.62 8.02
C SER A 152 5.22 -24.34 9.50
N GLY A 153 5.69 -25.23 10.38
CA GLY A 153 5.70 -25.03 11.84
C GLY A 153 6.61 -23.89 12.31
N VAL A 154 6.51 -22.72 11.67
CA VAL A 154 7.09 -21.46 12.11
C VAL A 154 6.29 -21.06 13.33
N ASN A 155 6.71 -21.61 14.48
CA ASN A 155 6.36 -21.11 15.78
C ASN A 155 6.65 -19.60 15.79
N MET A 156 5.62 -18.77 15.60
CA MET A 156 5.66 -17.35 15.96
C MET A 156 5.91 -17.15 17.47
N ARG A 157 5.98 -18.25 18.25
CA ARG A 157 6.74 -18.36 19.49
C ARG A 157 8.26 -18.37 19.22
N GLY A 158 8.78 -17.26 18.72
CA GLY A 158 10.20 -16.92 18.84
C GLY A 158 10.50 -16.47 20.28
N GLY A 159 10.39 -17.39 21.24
CA GLY A 159 10.74 -17.17 22.63
C GLY A 159 11.71 -18.25 23.10
N ILE A 160 13.00 -17.92 23.09
CA ILE A 160 14.08 -18.61 23.81
C ILE A 160 14.30 -20.07 23.34
N ARG A 161 15.20 -20.23 22.37
CA ARG A 161 15.97 -21.48 22.23
C ARG A 161 16.81 -21.67 23.50
N ARG A 162 16.28 -22.35 24.51
CA ARG A 162 17.10 -23.04 25.51
C ARG A 162 17.58 -24.31 24.83
N GLY A 163 18.85 -24.32 24.42
CA GLY A 163 19.55 -25.56 24.10
C GLY A 163 19.46 -26.48 25.31
N GLY A 164 18.59 -27.48 25.24
CA GLY A 164 18.65 -28.62 26.14
C GLY A 164 19.76 -29.55 25.62
N PRO A 165 20.76 -29.90 26.43
CA PRO A 165 21.85 -30.77 25.97
C PRO A 165 21.29 -32.15 25.63
N SER A 166 21.64 -32.66 24.44
CA SER A 166 21.44 -34.07 24.10
C SER A 166 22.45 -34.89 24.92
N MET A 167 22.01 -35.44 26.04
CA MET A 167 22.77 -36.47 26.74
C MET A 167 22.86 -37.70 25.84
N SER A 168 24.08 -38.02 25.39
CA SER A 168 24.41 -39.32 24.85
C SER A 168 24.17 -40.36 25.94
N GLN A 169 23.17 -41.22 25.78
CA GLN A 169 23.11 -42.44 26.56
C GLN A 169 23.99 -43.49 25.89
N VAL A 170 24.92 -44.01 26.69
CA VAL A 170 25.78 -45.16 26.44
C VAL A 170 24.95 -46.44 26.38
#